data_AF-A0A411WNZ1-F1
#
_entry.id   AF-A0A411WNZ1-F1
#
_cell.length_a   1.000
_cell.length_b   1.000
_cell.length_c   1.000
_cell.angle_alpha   90.00
_cell.angle_beta   90.00
_cell.angle_gamma   90.00
#
_symmetry.space_group_name_H-M   'P 1'
#
loop_
_entity.id
_entity.type
_entity.pdbx_description
1 polymer ?
#
loop_
_entity_poly.entity_id
_entity_poly.type
_entity_poly.pdbx_seq_one_letter_code
_entity_poly.pdbx_strand_id
1 'polypeptide(L)'
;MNFELMVDGEVLPEVSEQILKKSVASIDDDVGSFIVLEPQTPLDGSIYLQAALTDDDYMVETRLVFGEEFSHYRYTTSDVEEVTGFFIAYYRDNKIPDLKRWDNVTSEF
;
A
#
# COMPACT_ATOMS: atom_id res chain seq x y z
N MET A 1 -10.99 -14.50 4.08
CA MET A 1 -10.15 -13.63 3.25
C MET A 1 -9.09 -13.07 4.16
N ASN A 2 -7.82 -13.12 3.75
CA ASN A 2 -6.71 -12.70 4.62
C ASN A 2 -6.40 -11.21 4.51
N PHE A 3 -7.10 -10.49 3.62
CA PHE A 3 -6.92 -9.07 3.39
C PHE A 3 -8.25 -8.35 3.27
N GLU A 4 -8.27 -7.09 3.70
CA GLU A 4 -9.28 -6.09 3.42
C GLU A 4 -8.70 -5.06 2.44
N LEU A 5 -9.51 -4.65 1.47
CA LEU A 5 -9.13 -3.65 0.47
C LEU A 5 -10.08 -2.47 0.56
N MET A 6 -9.53 -1.30 0.86
CA MET A 6 -10.24 -0.03 0.79
C MET A 6 -9.79 0.72 -0.47
N VAL A 7 -10.76 1.29 -1.20
CA VAL A 7 -10.53 2.17 -2.34
C VAL A 7 -11.39 3.41 -2.13
N ASP A 8 -10.76 4.58 -2.07
CA ASP A 8 -11.43 5.88 -1.90
C ASP A 8 -12.38 5.94 -0.70
N GLY A 9 -12.00 5.25 0.39
CA GLY A 9 -12.79 5.14 1.62
C GLY A 9 -13.85 4.02 1.64
N GLU A 10 -14.07 3.32 0.52
CA GLU A 10 -15.03 2.21 0.43
C GLU A 10 -14.32 0.86 0.54
N VAL A 11 -14.78 0.00 1.46
CA VAL A 11 -14.25 -1.36 1.61
C VAL A 11 -14.89 -2.29 0.59
N LEU A 12 -14.05 -2.92 -0.24
CA LEU A 12 -14.52 -3.87 -1.25
C LEU A 12 -14.82 -5.25 -0.65
N PRO A 13 -15.89 -5.93 -1.10
CA PRO A 13 -16.32 -7.21 -0.55
C PRO A 13 -15.39 -8.37 -0.93
N GLU A 14 -14.55 -8.19 -1.95
CA GLU A 14 -13.59 -9.17 -2.42
C GLU A 14 -12.26 -8.51 -2.82
N VAL A 15 -11.17 -9.27 -2.68
CA VAL A 15 -9.82 -8.87 -3.09
C VAL A 15 -9.30 -9.91 -4.07
N SER A 16 -8.85 -9.46 -5.24
CA SER A 16 -8.20 -10.28 -6.26
C SER A 16 -7.11 -9.49 -6.97
N GLU A 17 -6.18 -10.16 -7.64
CA GLU A 17 -5.15 -9.48 -8.43
C GLU A 17 -5.75 -8.55 -9.50
N GLN A 18 -6.88 -8.93 -10.11
CA GLN A 18 -7.54 -8.11 -11.11
C GLN A 18 -8.11 -6.83 -10.51
N ILE A 19 -8.69 -6.92 -9.31
CA ILE A 19 -9.19 -5.75 -8.58
C ILE A 19 -8.03 -4.86 -8.18
N LEU A 20 -6.95 -5.41 -7.61
CA LEU A 20 -5.76 -4.64 -7.23
C LEU A 20 -5.16 -3.89 -8.44
N LYS A 21 -4.97 -4.57 -9.57
CA LYS A 21 -4.49 -3.95 -10.83
C LYS A 21 -5.39 -2.80 -11.26
N LYS A 22 -6.71 -3.01 -11.23
CA LYS A 22 -7.69 -2.00 -11.63
C LYS A 22 -7.67 -0.81 -10.67
N SER A 23 -7.67 -1.06 -9.37
CA SER A 23 -7.68 -0.03 -8.33
C SER A 23 -6.43 0.84 -8.41
N VAL A 24 -5.23 0.25 -8.48
CA VAL A 24 -3.98 1.02 -8.62
C VAL A 24 -3.96 1.85 -9.90
N ALA A 25 -4.41 1.29 -11.02
CA ALA A 25 -4.49 2.01 -12.30
C ALA A 25 -5.59 3.09 -12.35
N SER A 26 -6.48 3.12 -11.36
CA SER A 26 -7.58 4.09 -11.28
C SER A 26 -7.31 5.21 -10.27
N ILE A 27 -6.20 5.15 -9.53
CA ILE A 27 -5.79 6.26 -8.65
C ILE A 27 -5.48 7.47 -9.54
N ASP A 28 -6.01 8.62 -9.13
CA ASP A 28 -5.79 9.93 -9.72
C ASP A 28 -5.33 10.93 -8.63
N ASP A 29 -4.98 12.16 -9.03
CA ASP A 29 -4.43 13.20 -8.14
C ASP A 29 -5.54 13.96 -7.38
N ASP A 30 -6.63 13.28 -7.07
CA ASP A 30 -7.67 13.80 -6.19
C ASP A 30 -7.37 13.39 -4.74
N VAL A 31 -7.58 14.32 -3.79
CA VAL A 31 -7.30 14.10 -2.35
C VAL A 31 -8.04 12.89 -1.75
N GLY A 32 -9.15 12.46 -2.38
CA GLY A 32 -9.92 11.29 -1.98
C GLY A 32 -9.53 9.99 -2.67
N SER A 33 -8.53 10.02 -3.55
CA SER A 33 -8.16 8.93 -4.44
C SER A 33 -7.00 8.13 -3.87
N PHE A 34 -7.30 6.95 -3.34
CA PHE A 34 -6.29 6.12 -2.69
C PHE A 34 -6.74 4.67 -2.58
N ILE A 35 -5.75 3.80 -2.35
CA ILE A 35 -5.95 2.39 -2.09
C ILE A 35 -5.23 2.01 -0.80
N VAL A 36 -5.88 1.22 0.05
CA VAL A 36 -5.26 0.61 1.24
C VAL A 36 -5.53 -0.88 1.23
N LEU A 37 -4.47 -1.68 1.33
CA LEU A 37 -4.54 -3.12 1.44
C LEU A 37 -4.04 -3.54 2.83
N GLU A 38 -4.97 -4.01 3.67
CA GLU A 38 -4.70 -4.39 5.06
C GLU A 38 -4.76 -5.91 5.22
N PRO A 39 -3.70 -6.57 5.73
CA PRO A 39 -3.78 -7.97 6.09
C PRO A 39 -4.47 -8.16 7.44
N GLN A 40 -5.21 -9.25 7.63
CA GLN A 40 -5.83 -9.58 8.92
C GLN A 40 -4.80 -9.87 10.03
N THR A 41 -3.57 -10.22 9.65
CA THR A 41 -2.44 -10.41 10.56
C THR A 41 -1.23 -9.71 9.95
N PRO A 42 -0.45 -8.92 10.73
CA PRO A 42 0.67 -8.17 10.17
C PRO A 42 1.65 -9.06 9.40
N LEU A 43 2.09 -8.61 8.23
CA LEU A 43 3.07 -9.30 7.38
C LEU A 43 4.46 -8.76 7.70
N ASP A 44 5.29 -9.53 8.38
CA ASP A 44 6.61 -9.07 8.84
C ASP A 44 6.54 -7.72 9.60
N GLY A 45 5.47 -7.56 10.40
CA GLY A 45 5.17 -6.32 11.14
C GLY A 45 4.39 -5.27 10.34
N SER A 46 4.29 -5.40 9.01
CA SER A 46 3.50 -4.50 8.16
C SER A 46 2.02 -4.65 8.41
N ILE A 47 1.36 -3.55 8.78
CA ILE A 47 -0.07 -3.52 9.06
C ILE A 47 -0.92 -3.05 7.87
N TYR A 48 -0.30 -2.48 6.83
CA TYR A 48 -0.94 -2.15 5.56
C TYR A 48 0.09 -1.83 4.47
N LEU A 49 -0.37 -1.84 3.24
CA LEU A 49 0.25 -1.16 2.10
C LEU A 49 -0.77 -0.16 1.54
N GLN A 50 -0.40 1.11 1.41
CA GLN A 50 -1.27 2.13 0.83
C GLN A 50 -0.59 2.83 -0.35
N ALA A 51 -1.40 3.37 -1.26
CA ALA A 51 -0.91 4.25 -2.30
C ALA A 51 -1.92 5.36 -2.63
N ALA A 52 -1.38 6.53 -2.95
CA ALA A 52 -2.09 7.67 -3.52
C ALA A 52 -1.23 8.29 -4.63
N LEU A 53 -1.80 9.14 -5.48
CA LEU A 53 -1.07 9.90 -6.49
C LEU A 53 -0.98 11.37 -6.04
N THR A 54 0.18 11.99 -6.25
CA THR A 54 0.38 13.43 -5.99
C THR A 54 1.39 13.97 -6.98
N ASP A 55 1.05 15.06 -7.68
CA ASP A 55 1.95 15.69 -8.67
C ASP A 55 2.50 14.69 -9.71
N ASP A 56 1.63 13.82 -10.26
CA ASP A 56 1.94 12.74 -11.20
C ASP A 56 2.84 11.59 -10.67
N ASP A 57 3.20 11.60 -9.39
CA ASP A 57 3.97 10.54 -8.74
C ASP A 57 3.12 9.74 -7.75
N TYR A 58 3.25 8.42 -7.78
CA TYR A 58 2.64 7.55 -6.78
C TYR A 58 3.45 7.62 -5.50
N MET A 59 2.77 7.92 -4.40
CA MET A 59 3.28 7.78 -3.05
C MET A 59 2.76 6.47 -2.46
N VAL A 60 3.65 5.49 -2.31
CA VAL A 60 3.35 4.20 -1.68
C VAL A 60 3.88 4.21 -0.26
N GLU A 61 3.07 3.81 0.70
CA GLU A 61 3.47 3.80 2.11
C GLU A 61 3.13 2.47 2.80
N THR A 62 3.94 2.14 3.80
CA THR A 62 3.68 1.01 4.69
C THR A 62 4.14 1.35 6.10
N ARG A 63 3.40 0.84 7.09
CA ARG A 63 3.74 0.97 8.51
C ARG A 63 4.06 -0.39 9.08
N LEU A 64 5.25 -0.50 9.69
CA LEU A 64 5.66 -1.66 10.46
C LEU A 64 5.43 -1.40 11.96
N VAL A 65 4.83 -2.36 12.67
CA VAL A 65 4.59 -2.29 14.12
C VAL A 65 5.26 -3.46 14.83
N PHE A 66 6.05 -3.16 15.86
CA PHE A 66 6.75 -4.13 16.69
C PHE A 66 6.55 -3.79 18.18
N GLY A 67 5.51 -4.36 18.80
CA GLY A 67 5.14 -4.01 20.16
C GLY A 67 4.54 -2.60 20.24
N GLU A 68 5.18 -1.71 21.01
CA GLU A 68 4.78 -0.31 21.15
C GLU A 68 5.49 0.63 20.16
N GLU A 69 6.51 0.14 19.44
CA GLU A 69 7.25 0.91 18.45
C GLU A 69 6.67 0.71 17.05
N PHE A 70 6.78 1.74 16.21
CA PHE A 70 6.44 1.66 14.80
C PHE A 70 7.51 2.33 13.94
N SER A 71 7.57 1.93 12.67
CA SER A 71 8.29 2.65 11.62
C SER A 71 7.37 2.85 10.43
N HIS A 72 7.43 4.04 9.82
CA HIS A 72 6.66 4.37 8.63
C HIS A 72 7.64 4.58 7.47
N TYR A 73 7.38 3.87 6.36
CA TYR A 73 8.18 3.97 5.14
C TYR A 73 7.33 4.50 4.00
N ARG A 74 7.94 5.37 3.18
CA ARG A 74 7.37 5.94 1.96
C ARG A 74 8.27 5.63 0.77
N TYR A 75 7.69 5.35 -0.37
CA TYR A 75 8.36 5.22 -1.65
C TYR A 75 7.60 5.99 -2.71
N THR A 76 8.34 6.73 -3.53
CA THR A 76 7.76 7.56 -4.58
C THR A 76 8.22 7.05 -5.95
N THR A 77 7.29 6.88 -6.88
CA THR A 77 7.58 6.42 -8.25
C THR A 77 6.51 6.90 -9.22
N SER A 78 6.89 7.21 -10.45
CA SER A 78 5.94 7.47 -11.54
C SER A 78 5.47 6.18 -12.25
N ASP A 79 5.94 5.01 -11.81
CA ASP A 79 5.70 3.72 -12.48
C ASP A 79 4.53 2.95 -11.84
N VAL A 80 3.38 2.99 -12.51
CA VAL A 80 2.17 2.25 -12.11
C VAL A 80 2.35 0.73 -12.09
N GLU A 81 3.21 0.18 -12.96
CA GLU A 81 3.48 -1.26 -12.98
C GLU A 81 4.29 -1.69 -11.75
N GLU A 82 5.22 -0.83 -11.31
CA GLU A 82 5.97 -1.04 -10.07
C GLU A 82 5.05 -1.03 -8.84
N VAL A 83 4.18 -0.02 -8.72
CA VAL A 83 3.19 0.07 -7.63
C VAL A 83 2.27 -1.15 -7.64
N THR A 84 1.73 -1.50 -8.80
CA THR A 84 0.88 -2.68 -8.98
C THR A 84 1.61 -3.96 -8.55
N GLY A 85 2.90 -4.07 -8.87
CA GLY A 85 3.77 -5.17 -8.46
C GLY A 85 3.86 -5.30 -6.94
N PHE A 86 3.98 -4.19 -6.20
CA PHE A 86 3.98 -4.21 -4.73
C PHE A 86 2.68 -4.78 -4.16
N PHE A 87 1.52 -4.30 -4.62
CA PHE A 87 0.22 -4.78 -4.13
C PHE A 87 -0.01 -6.26 -4.44
N ILE A 88 0.38 -6.72 -5.63
CA ILE A 88 0.24 -8.14 -6.01
C ILE A 88 1.16 -9.02 -5.15
N ALA A 89 2.43 -8.64 -4.96
CA ALA A 89 3.35 -9.42 -4.13
C ALA A 89 2.90 -9.44 -2.66
N TYR A 90 2.39 -8.31 -2.15
CA TYR A 90 1.85 -8.19 -0.80
C TYR A 90 0.65 -9.12 -0.60
N TYR A 91 -0.29 -9.14 -1.55
CA TYR A 91 -1.49 -9.98 -1.51
C TYR A 91 -1.22 -11.48 -1.75
N ARG A 92 -0.54 -11.81 -2.85
CA ARG A 92 -0.38 -13.20 -3.33
C ARG A 92 0.73 -13.94 -2.59
N ASP A 93 1.86 -13.26 -2.41
CA ASP A 93 3.09 -13.87 -1.92
C ASP A 93 3.30 -13.59 -0.42
N ASN A 94 2.39 -12.86 0.24
CA ASN A 94 2.48 -12.40 1.62
C ASN A 94 3.83 -11.72 1.92
N LYS A 95 4.31 -10.91 0.96
CA LYS A 95 5.65 -10.35 0.99
C LYS A 95 5.62 -8.83 0.98
N ILE A 96 6.30 -8.23 1.95
CA ILE A 96 6.50 -6.78 1.99
C ILE A 96 7.55 -6.31 0.97
N PRO A 97 7.49 -5.05 0.48
CA PRO A 97 8.54 -4.47 -0.37
C PRO A 97 9.93 -4.47 0.31
N ASP A 98 11.01 -4.47 -0.48
CA ASP A 98 12.35 -4.25 0.06
C ASP A 98 12.52 -2.78 0.42
N LEU A 99 12.46 -2.48 1.73
CA LEU A 99 12.43 -1.13 2.27
C LEU A 99 13.79 -0.40 2.20
N LYS A 100 14.86 -1.03 1.71
CA LYS A 100 16.19 -0.38 1.59
C LYS A 100 16.20 0.88 0.73
N ARG A 101 15.27 0.98 -0.22
CA ARG A 101 15.11 2.13 -1.12
C ARG A 101 13.95 3.06 -0.73
N TRP A 102 13.29 2.77 0.39
CA TRP A 102 12.16 3.54 0.89
C TRP A 102 12.68 4.54 1.93
N ASP A 103 12.08 5.72 1.95
CA ASP A 103 12.38 6.75 2.94
C ASP A 103 11.66 6.41 4.25
N ASN A 104 12.41 6.39 5.34
CA ASN A 104 11.82 6.29 6.68
C ASN A 104 11.27 7.66 7.09
N VAL A 105 9.95 7.79 7.08
CA VAL A 105 9.19 9.00 7.39
C VAL A 105 8.52 8.93 8.77
N THR A 106 9.02 8.06 9.67
CA THR A 106 8.41 7.82 10.99
C THR A 106 8.24 9.11 11.80
N SER A 107 9.16 10.07 11.68
CA SER A 107 9.11 11.34 12.42
C SER A 107 8.01 12.30 11.96
N GLU A 108 7.31 12.01 10.86
CA GLU A 108 6.17 12.79 10.38
C GLU A 108 4.86 12.46 11.13
N PHE A 109 4.87 11.49 12.05
CA PHE A 109 3.70 10.94 12.74
C PHE A 109 3.80 10.97 14.27
#